data_AF-A0A7W6PYN5-F1
#
_entry.id   AF-A0A7W6PYN5-F1
#
_cell.length_a   1.000
_cell.length_b   1.000
_cell.length_c   1.000
_cell.angle_alpha   90.00
_cell.angle_beta   90.00
_cell.angle_gamma   90.00
#
_symmetry.space_group_name_H-M   'P 1'
#
loop_
_entity.id
_entity.type
_entity.pdbx_description
1 polymer ?
#
loop_
_entity_poly.entity_id
_entity_poly.type
_entity_poly.pdbx_seq_one_letter_code
_entity_poly.pdbx_strand_id
1 'polypeptide(L)'
;MTKNQPDKKPKRDPAQLFGGKRFDVEHALNMYATSFVLMPAFGIYEEKIVAAFKPHLAKCHIYVIGTMPAIETVDQRLEDGRLVIVILVAGKRHELAWPMPDGVELVETERGWFIKNGDGYWAPSDEEMARRLNDEQDAIGFEVLYIGQAYGKDGSRNALDRLLKHETLQRISVKGVPPDRRLTLLMLEIEPGNRMITFMNPWAENKEEGSARISAGLDKLFGTSDAERVTLYEASLIRYFQPPFNKEFKESFPSTNLKVLADCYDKDFSALISEICIDELPFKMTSDAVQPSQYHTAKFDLHEDEARQVFFGKKT
;
A
#
# COMPACT_ATOMS: atom_id res chain seq x y z
N MET A 1 22.16 -27.44 -37.69
CA MET A 1 21.86 -27.42 -36.24
C MET A 1 22.87 -26.53 -35.53
N THR A 2 22.63 -25.23 -35.54
CA THR A 2 23.47 -24.24 -34.86
C THR A 2 22.82 -23.96 -33.51
N LYS A 3 23.47 -24.39 -32.42
CA LYS A 3 22.99 -24.16 -31.05
C LYS A 3 23.22 -22.68 -30.72
N ASN A 4 22.15 -21.91 -30.58
CA ASN A 4 22.16 -20.61 -29.89
C ASN A 4 22.49 -20.86 -28.41
N GLN A 5 23.68 -20.45 -27.98
CA GLN A 5 24.01 -20.29 -26.56
C GLN A 5 23.59 -18.88 -26.15
N PRO A 6 22.85 -18.69 -25.04
CA PRO A 6 22.49 -17.36 -24.58
C PRO A 6 23.75 -16.63 -24.09
N ASP A 7 23.96 -15.41 -24.56
CA ASP A 7 25.01 -14.50 -24.09
C ASP A 7 24.96 -14.38 -22.56
N LYS A 8 25.94 -15.00 -21.89
CA LYS A 8 26.12 -14.82 -20.44
C LYS A 8 26.66 -13.41 -20.23
N LYS A 9 25.80 -12.50 -19.73
CA LYS A 9 26.25 -11.23 -19.16
C LYS A 9 27.43 -11.49 -18.20
N PRO A 10 28.51 -10.70 -18.24
CA PRO A 10 29.65 -10.92 -17.36
C PRO A 10 29.19 -10.82 -15.90
N LYS A 11 29.54 -11.83 -15.09
CA LYS A 11 29.32 -11.79 -13.64
C LYS A 11 30.13 -10.62 -13.08
N ARG A 12 29.45 -9.64 -12.49
CA ARG A 12 30.12 -8.54 -11.80
C ARG A 12 30.85 -9.08 -10.57
N ASP A 13 32.07 -8.63 -10.35
CA ASP A 13 32.87 -8.96 -9.17
C ASP A 13 32.25 -8.27 -7.93
N PRO A 14 31.81 -9.02 -6.90
CA PRO A 14 31.28 -8.44 -5.67
C PRO A 14 32.26 -7.47 -5.00
N ALA A 15 33.57 -7.73 -5.05
CA ALA A 15 34.56 -6.84 -4.43
C ALA A 15 34.58 -5.44 -5.11
N GLN A 16 34.25 -5.37 -6.40
CA GLN A 16 34.14 -4.10 -7.13
C GLN A 16 32.83 -3.35 -6.83
N LEU A 17 31.78 -4.06 -6.42
CA LEU A 17 30.47 -3.48 -6.10
C LEU A 17 30.34 -3.04 -4.64
N PHE A 18 30.99 -3.79 -3.74
CA PHE A 18 30.85 -3.62 -2.29
C PHE A 18 32.14 -3.14 -1.60
N GLY A 19 33.25 -3.04 -2.33
CA GLY A 19 34.47 -2.39 -1.86
C GLY A 19 34.27 -0.88 -1.67
N GLY A 20 34.91 -0.30 -0.65
CA GLY A 20 34.79 1.11 -0.30
C GLY A 20 33.54 1.48 0.51
N LYS A 21 32.76 0.49 0.96
CA LYS A 21 31.72 0.72 1.97
C LYS A 21 32.35 0.77 3.36
N ARG A 22 31.88 1.72 4.16
CA ARG A 22 32.50 2.04 5.44
C ARG A 22 32.33 0.91 6.45
N PHE A 23 31.12 0.39 6.60
CA PHE A 23 30.79 -0.60 7.62
C PHE A 23 30.45 -1.97 7.02
N ASP A 24 30.84 -3.01 7.75
CA ASP A 24 30.54 -4.40 7.43
C ASP A 24 29.11 -4.80 7.75
N VAL A 25 28.44 -4.11 8.67
CA VAL A 25 27.05 -4.32 9.03
C VAL A 25 26.26 -3.04 8.81
N GLU A 26 25.15 -3.12 8.09
CA GLU A 26 24.21 -2.02 7.96
C GLU A 26 22.77 -2.51 8.10
N HIS A 27 21.94 -1.71 8.77
CA HIS A 27 20.54 -2.04 9.05
C HIS A 27 19.57 -1.10 8.35
N ALA A 28 18.44 -1.65 7.91
CA ALA A 28 17.28 -0.89 7.46
C ALA A 28 16.05 -1.31 8.28
N LEU A 29 15.28 -0.32 8.73
CA LEU A 29 14.01 -0.56 9.40
C LEU A 29 12.92 -0.71 8.33
N ASN A 30 12.19 -1.81 8.39
CA ASN A 30 11.16 -2.17 7.43
C ASN A 30 9.79 -2.25 8.10
N MET A 31 8.81 -1.64 7.48
CA MET A 31 7.43 -1.56 7.92
C MET A 31 6.53 -1.82 6.73
N TYR A 32 5.44 -2.55 6.91
CA TYR A 32 4.51 -2.88 5.82
C TYR A 32 3.08 -2.99 6.31
N ALA A 33 2.14 -2.71 5.41
CA ALA A 33 0.72 -2.95 5.67
C ALA A 33 0.39 -4.43 5.48
N THR A 34 -0.35 -5.01 6.42
CA THR A 34 -0.76 -6.43 6.42
C THR A 34 -2.20 -6.63 5.94
N SER A 35 -3.06 -5.65 6.19
CA SER A 35 -4.47 -5.69 5.82
C SER A 35 -4.99 -4.28 5.57
N PHE A 36 -6.20 -4.21 5.01
CA PHE A 36 -6.85 -2.94 4.71
C PHE A 36 -8.36 -3.00 4.91
N VAL A 37 -8.95 -1.82 5.05
CA VAL A 37 -10.37 -1.59 4.86
C VAL A 37 -10.55 -0.51 3.80
N LEU A 38 -11.28 -0.83 2.74
CA LEU A 38 -11.65 0.09 1.69
C LEU A 38 -13.14 0.43 1.78
N MET A 39 -13.49 1.70 1.76
CA MET A 39 -14.89 2.12 1.68
C MET A 39 -15.05 3.51 1.06
N PRO A 40 -16.20 3.81 0.43
CA PRO A 40 -16.49 5.16 0.01
C PRO A 40 -16.52 6.10 1.24
N ALA A 41 -16.17 7.37 1.04
CA ALA A 41 -16.03 8.31 2.15
C ALA A 41 -17.32 8.56 2.95
N PHE A 42 -18.50 8.41 2.33
CA PHE A 42 -19.77 8.48 3.08
C PHE A 42 -19.99 7.26 3.99
N GLY A 43 -19.35 6.12 3.69
CA GLY A 43 -19.55 4.85 4.37
C GLY A 43 -19.14 4.86 5.84
N ILE A 44 -18.26 5.77 6.26
CA ILE A 44 -17.89 5.94 7.68
C ILE A 44 -19.04 6.44 8.56
N TYR A 45 -20.09 7.01 7.95
CA TYR A 45 -21.29 7.48 8.64
C TYR A 45 -22.43 6.44 8.64
N GLU A 46 -22.27 5.35 7.88
CA GLU A 46 -23.27 4.30 7.72
C GLU A 46 -23.02 3.18 8.74
N GLU A 47 -23.85 3.11 9.78
CA GLU A 47 -23.67 2.19 10.91
C GLU A 47 -23.54 0.73 10.45
N LYS A 48 -24.32 0.32 9.45
CA LYS A 48 -24.27 -1.05 8.90
C LYS A 48 -22.94 -1.36 8.21
N ILE A 49 -22.39 -0.40 7.46
CA ILE A 49 -21.10 -0.55 6.79
C ILE A 49 -19.99 -0.63 7.84
N VAL A 50 -19.98 0.30 8.78
CA VAL A 50 -18.98 0.34 9.87
C VAL A 50 -19.02 -0.94 10.71
N ALA A 51 -20.21 -1.43 11.05
CA ALA A 51 -20.37 -2.65 11.84
C ALA A 51 -19.77 -3.88 11.14
N ALA A 52 -19.89 -3.99 9.82
CA ALA A 52 -19.32 -5.09 9.03
C ALA A 52 -17.79 -5.16 9.11
N PHE A 53 -17.12 -4.01 9.23
CA PHE A 53 -15.65 -3.93 9.25
C PHE A 53 -15.06 -3.66 10.64
N LYS A 54 -15.89 -3.59 11.69
CA LYS A 54 -15.49 -3.13 13.03
C LYS A 54 -14.22 -3.80 13.59
N PRO A 55 -14.03 -5.13 13.49
CA PRO A 55 -12.81 -5.77 13.99
C PRO A 55 -11.53 -5.34 13.26
N HIS A 56 -11.62 -5.06 11.96
CA HIS A 56 -10.50 -4.64 11.11
C HIS A 56 -10.20 -3.15 11.30
N LEU A 57 -11.24 -2.32 11.35
CA LEU A 57 -11.15 -0.88 11.59
C LEU A 57 -10.42 -0.56 12.90
N ALA A 58 -10.61 -1.38 13.93
CA ALA A 58 -9.95 -1.21 15.22
C ALA A 58 -8.41 -1.30 15.16
N LYS A 59 -7.86 -1.97 14.14
CA LYS A 59 -6.42 -2.18 13.95
C LYS A 59 -5.80 -1.22 12.93
N CYS A 60 -6.62 -0.48 12.21
CA CYS A 60 -6.15 0.45 11.19
C CYS A 60 -5.69 1.75 11.84
N HIS A 61 -4.42 2.09 11.68
CA HIS A 61 -3.82 3.32 12.25
C HIS A 61 -3.35 4.30 11.19
N ILE A 62 -3.34 3.91 9.93
CA ILE A 62 -3.08 4.77 8.78
C ILE A 62 -4.35 4.89 7.96
N TYR A 63 -4.63 6.09 7.47
CA TYR A 63 -5.67 6.32 6.48
C TYR A 63 -5.12 7.10 5.29
N VAL A 64 -5.60 6.72 4.12
CA VAL A 64 -5.35 7.37 2.85
C VAL A 64 -6.69 7.84 2.32
N ILE A 65 -6.80 9.15 2.09
CA ILE A 65 -7.93 9.76 1.41
C ILE A 65 -7.54 9.87 -0.06
N GLY A 66 -8.36 9.33 -0.94
CA GLY A 66 -8.11 9.37 -2.37
C GLY A 66 -9.38 9.30 -3.19
N THR A 67 -9.21 9.15 -4.50
CA THR A 67 -10.33 8.99 -5.42
C THR A 67 -10.17 7.78 -6.31
N MET A 68 -11.27 7.07 -6.53
CA MET A 68 -11.37 5.96 -7.46
C MET A 68 -12.33 6.32 -8.60
N PRO A 69 -12.21 5.71 -9.79
CA PRO A 69 -13.21 5.88 -10.83
C PRO A 69 -14.59 5.41 -10.32
N ALA A 70 -15.65 6.07 -10.78
CA ALA A 70 -17.00 5.58 -10.59
C ALA A 70 -17.16 4.25 -11.36
N ILE A 71 -17.68 3.22 -10.67
CA ILE A 71 -17.93 1.89 -11.22
C ILE A 71 -19.44 1.67 -11.19
N GLU A 72 -20.01 1.32 -12.35
CA GLU A 72 -21.44 1.12 -12.52
C GLU A 72 -21.70 -0.10 -13.39
N THR A 73 -22.45 -1.07 -12.88
CA THR A 73 -22.95 -2.20 -13.67
C THR A 73 -24.17 -1.74 -14.45
N VAL A 74 -24.11 -1.85 -15.77
CA VAL A 74 -25.16 -1.31 -16.67
C VAL A 74 -25.93 -2.38 -17.42
N ASP A 75 -25.35 -3.56 -17.61
CA ASP A 75 -25.99 -4.66 -18.31
C ASP A 75 -25.42 -6.00 -17.84
N GLN A 76 -26.25 -7.03 -17.88
CA GLN A 76 -25.90 -8.41 -17.55
C GLN A 76 -26.59 -9.32 -18.54
N ARG A 77 -25.83 -10.25 -19.12
CA ARG A 77 -26.35 -11.20 -20.10
C ARG A 77 -25.64 -12.54 -19.99
N LEU A 78 -26.29 -13.57 -20.53
CA LEU A 78 -25.66 -14.86 -20.72
C LEU A 78 -25.24 -15.01 -22.18
N GLU A 79 -23.97 -15.35 -22.37
CA GLU A 79 -23.35 -15.52 -23.69
C GLU A 79 -22.43 -16.74 -23.63
N ASP A 80 -22.64 -17.72 -24.50
CA ASP A 80 -21.87 -18.97 -24.57
C ASP A 80 -21.71 -19.70 -23.22
N GLY A 81 -22.79 -19.73 -22.41
CA GLY A 81 -22.78 -20.38 -21.10
C GLY A 81 -21.96 -19.63 -20.03
N ARG A 82 -21.64 -18.35 -20.26
CA ARG A 82 -20.93 -17.47 -19.33
C ARG A 82 -21.83 -16.30 -18.94
N LEU A 83 -21.70 -15.85 -17.69
CA LEU A 83 -22.27 -14.59 -17.26
C LEU A 83 -21.37 -13.45 -17.74
N VAL A 84 -21.86 -12.61 -18.64
CA VAL A 84 -21.17 -11.39 -19.07
C VAL A 84 -21.78 -10.19 -18.35
N ILE A 85 -20.96 -9.47 -17.59
CA ILE A 85 -21.36 -8.23 -16.93
C ILE A 85 -20.67 -7.08 -17.66
N VAL A 86 -21.48 -6.11 -18.06
CA VAL A 86 -21.04 -4.86 -18.66
C VAL A 86 -20.94 -3.81 -17.57
N ILE A 87 -19.76 -3.20 -17.48
CA ILE A 87 -19.42 -2.26 -16.42
C ILE A 87 -18.92 -0.97 -17.06
N LEU A 88 -19.39 0.17 -16.58
CA LEU A 88 -18.79 1.46 -16.87
C LEU A 88 -17.78 1.80 -15.77
N VAL A 89 -16.55 2.09 -16.16
CA VAL A 89 -15.50 2.61 -15.27
C VAL A 89 -15.16 4.01 -15.74
N ALA A 90 -15.50 5.03 -14.95
CA ALA A 90 -15.42 6.44 -15.36
C ALA A 90 -16.09 6.70 -16.73
N GLY A 91 -17.24 6.05 -16.98
CA GLY A 91 -17.98 6.14 -18.25
C GLY A 91 -17.40 5.32 -19.42
N LYS A 92 -16.21 4.72 -19.28
CA LYS A 92 -15.64 3.81 -20.27
C LYS A 92 -16.27 2.42 -20.11
N ARG A 93 -16.68 1.80 -21.22
CA ARG A 93 -17.29 0.46 -21.22
C ARG A 93 -16.22 -0.63 -21.09
N HIS A 94 -16.46 -1.55 -20.16
CA HIS A 94 -15.71 -2.77 -19.89
C HIS A 94 -16.67 -3.95 -19.88
N GLU A 95 -16.19 -5.12 -20.27
CA GLU A 95 -16.95 -6.37 -20.17
C GLU A 95 -16.09 -7.40 -19.47
N LEU A 96 -16.71 -8.09 -18.51
CA LEU A 96 -16.10 -9.21 -17.82
C LEU A 96 -17.00 -10.43 -18.01
N ALA A 97 -16.40 -11.56 -18.36
CA ALA A 97 -17.11 -12.82 -18.57
C ALA A 97 -16.73 -13.82 -17.48
N TRP A 98 -17.70 -14.31 -16.72
CA TRP A 98 -17.53 -15.32 -15.68
C TRP A 98 -18.00 -16.69 -16.15
N PRO A 99 -17.20 -17.74 -15.93
CA PRO A 99 -17.72 -19.10 -16.06
C PRO A 99 -18.82 -19.31 -15.01
N MET A 100 -19.89 -19.99 -15.40
CA MET A 100 -20.93 -20.40 -14.44
C MET A 100 -20.34 -21.44 -13.49
N PRO A 101 -20.44 -21.25 -12.16
CA PRO A 101 -19.96 -22.26 -11.20
C PRO A 101 -20.73 -23.57 -11.31
N ASP A 102 -20.13 -24.67 -10.86
CA ASP A 102 -20.84 -25.96 -10.82
C ASP A 102 -22.02 -25.92 -9.85
N GLY A 103 -23.13 -26.55 -10.24
CA GLY A 103 -24.32 -26.68 -9.38
C GLY A 103 -25.22 -25.44 -9.32
N VAL A 104 -24.94 -24.40 -10.11
CA VAL A 104 -25.83 -23.26 -10.26
C VAL A 104 -26.88 -23.50 -11.35
N GLU A 105 -28.03 -22.88 -11.21
CA GLU A 105 -29.15 -22.97 -12.16
C GLU A 105 -29.61 -21.57 -12.56
N LEU A 106 -29.80 -21.33 -13.86
CA LEU A 106 -30.46 -20.11 -14.32
C LEU A 106 -31.96 -20.23 -14.09
N VAL A 107 -32.54 -19.28 -13.36
CA VAL A 107 -33.97 -19.20 -13.15
C VAL A 107 -34.51 -17.96 -13.84
N GLU A 108 -35.35 -18.17 -14.85
CA GLU A 108 -36.10 -17.10 -15.51
C GLU A 108 -37.43 -16.85 -14.80
N THR A 109 -37.80 -15.58 -14.66
CA THR A 109 -39.04 -15.12 -14.04
C THR A 109 -39.66 -14.03 -14.91
N GLU A 110 -40.92 -13.68 -14.63
CA GLU A 110 -41.59 -12.56 -15.31
C GLU A 110 -40.88 -11.20 -15.11
N ARG A 111 -40.01 -11.08 -14.09
CA ARG A 111 -39.28 -9.85 -13.74
C ARG A 111 -37.82 -9.83 -14.20
N GLY A 112 -37.38 -10.85 -14.93
CA GLY A 112 -35.98 -11.05 -15.31
C GLY A 112 -35.45 -12.40 -14.85
N TRP A 113 -34.14 -12.55 -14.77
CA TRP A 113 -33.49 -13.81 -14.42
C TRP A 113 -32.53 -13.64 -13.25
N PHE A 114 -32.23 -14.74 -12.56
CA PHE A 114 -31.18 -14.79 -11.55
C PHE A 114 -30.49 -16.16 -11.59
N ILE A 115 -29.29 -16.24 -11.02
CA ILE A 115 -28.53 -17.48 -10.93
C ILE A 115 -28.73 -18.05 -9.53
N LYS A 116 -29.46 -19.16 -9.44
CA LYS A 116 -29.71 -19.87 -8.20
C LYS A 116 -28.49 -20.71 -7.81
N ASN A 117 -28.15 -20.70 -6.53
CA ASN A 117 -27.10 -21.54 -5.96
C ASN A 117 -27.58 -22.08 -4.60
N GLY A 118 -27.97 -23.36 -4.57
CA GLY A 118 -28.64 -23.95 -3.41
C GLY A 118 -29.95 -23.22 -3.06
N ASP A 119 -30.08 -22.77 -1.82
CA ASP A 119 -31.21 -21.96 -1.34
C ASP A 119 -31.00 -20.45 -1.58
N GLY A 120 -29.86 -20.05 -2.13
CA GLY A 120 -29.50 -18.66 -2.38
C GLY A 120 -29.38 -18.32 -3.87
N TYR A 121 -28.75 -17.17 -4.14
CA TYR A 121 -28.36 -16.75 -5.47
C TYR A 121 -26.84 -16.56 -5.53
N TRP A 122 -26.30 -16.64 -6.74
CA TRP A 122 -24.90 -16.37 -7.02
C TRP A 122 -24.77 -15.14 -7.92
N ALA A 123 -23.83 -14.28 -7.59
CA ALA A 123 -23.33 -13.21 -8.43
C ALA A 123 -21.86 -12.95 -8.06
N PRO A 124 -21.01 -12.49 -8.99
CA PRO A 124 -19.69 -11.98 -8.66
C PRO A 124 -19.81 -10.84 -7.64
N SER A 125 -18.97 -10.86 -6.61
CA SER A 125 -18.89 -9.77 -5.64
C SER A 125 -18.29 -8.50 -6.26
N ASP A 126 -18.59 -7.35 -5.67
CA ASP A 126 -17.99 -6.07 -6.08
C ASP A 126 -16.45 -6.09 -6.00
N GLU A 127 -15.90 -6.80 -5.01
CA GLU A 127 -14.46 -6.97 -4.84
C GLU A 127 -13.85 -7.80 -5.98
N GLU A 128 -14.44 -8.94 -6.33
CA GLU A 128 -14.00 -9.78 -7.45
C GLU A 128 -14.10 -9.03 -8.79
N MET A 129 -15.18 -8.26 -8.99
CA MET A 129 -15.33 -7.43 -10.18
C MET A 129 -14.23 -6.38 -10.26
N ALA A 130 -13.98 -5.63 -9.18
CA ALA A 130 -12.95 -4.59 -9.14
C ALA A 130 -11.55 -5.18 -9.37
N ARG A 131 -11.25 -6.34 -8.75
CA ARG A 131 -9.97 -7.05 -8.94
C ARG A 131 -9.77 -7.47 -10.39
N ARG A 132 -10.76 -8.09 -11.03
CA ARG A 132 -10.65 -8.47 -12.45
C ARG A 132 -10.52 -7.27 -13.38
N LEU A 133 -11.26 -6.18 -13.11
CA LEU A 133 -11.11 -4.93 -13.87
C LEU A 133 -9.69 -4.36 -13.76
N ASN A 134 -9.07 -4.47 -12.60
CA ASN A 134 -7.69 -4.07 -12.38
C ASN A 134 -6.71 -5.01 -13.09
N ASP A 135 -6.79 -6.31 -12.82
CA ASP A 135 -5.78 -7.28 -13.26
C ASP A 135 -5.82 -7.55 -14.77
N GLU A 136 -7.03 -7.61 -15.35
CA GLU A 136 -7.21 -7.94 -16.77
C GLU A 136 -7.17 -6.69 -17.67
N GLN A 137 -7.56 -5.52 -17.14
CA GLN A 137 -7.87 -4.35 -17.98
C GLN A 137 -7.24 -3.03 -17.50
N ASP A 138 -6.50 -3.05 -16.40
CA ASP A 138 -5.84 -1.87 -15.80
C ASP A 138 -6.78 -0.67 -15.62
N ALA A 139 -8.04 -0.96 -15.24
CA ALA A 139 -9.11 0.03 -15.26
C ALA A 139 -9.28 0.78 -13.94
N ILE A 140 -8.75 0.26 -12.82
CA ILE A 140 -9.04 0.78 -11.48
C ILE A 140 -7.82 1.44 -10.86
N GLY A 141 -7.83 2.77 -10.82
CA GLY A 141 -6.80 3.59 -10.18
C GLY A 141 -7.30 4.28 -8.90
N PHE A 142 -6.50 4.24 -7.85
CA PHE A 142 -6.69 5.01 -6.62
C PHE A 142 -5.69 6.19 -6.60
N GLU A 143 -6.20 7.40 -6.75
CA GLU A 143 -5.39 8.61 -6.70
C GLU A 143 -5.28 9.12 -5.27
N VAL A 144 -4.05 9.18 -4.76
CA VAL A 144 -3.74 9.54 -3.37
C VAL A 144 -3.79 11.05 -3.19
N LEU A 145 -4.74 11.54 -2.39
CA LEU A 145 -4.93 12.97 -2.12
C LEU A 145 -4.38 13.41 -0.77
N TYR A 146 -4.45 12.54 0.23
CA TYR A 146 -3.95 12.79 1.59
C TYR A 146 -3.61 11.49 2.29
N ILE A 147 -2.58 11.50 3.12
CA ILE A 147 -2.21 10.39 4.00
C ILE A 147 -2.12 10.93 5.42
N GLY A 148 -2.67 10.19 6.38
CA GLY A 148 -2.55 10.55 7.78
C GLY A 148 -2.55 9.35 8.70
N GLN A 149 -2.20 9.60 9.95
CA GLN A 149 -2.27 8.61 11.02
C GLN A 149 -3.32 8.92 12.09
N ALA A 150 -3.65 7.88 12.85
CA ALA A 150 -4.37 7.96 14.10
C ALA A 150 -3.84 6.89 15.06
N TYR A 151 -3.12 7.35 16.08
CA TYR A 151 -2.67 6.50 17.18
C TYR A 151 -2.94 7.20 18.52
N GLY A 152 -3.81 6.61 19.33
CA GLY A 152 -4.12 7.09 20.68
C GLY A 152 -3.09 6.63 21.70
N LYS A 153 -3.25 7.01 22.97
CA LYS A 153 -2.49 6.38 24.05
C LYS A 153 -2.76 4.88 24.01
N ASP A 154 -1.71 4.07 23.90
CA ASP A 154 -1.79 2.60 23.81
C ASP A 154 -2.75 2.09 22.70
N GLY A 155 -2.78 2.76 21.54
CA GLY A 155 -3.60 2.35 20.39
C GLY A 155 -5.11 2.64 20.53
N SER A 156 -5.54 3.32 21.61
CA SER A 156 -6.95 3.61 21.91
C SER A 156 -7.73 4.42 20.87
N ARG A 157 -7.05 4.96 19.84
CA ARG A 157 -7.65 5.72 18.75
C ARG A 157 -7.17 5.12 17.43
N ASN A 158 -8.12 4.77 16.57
CA ASN A 158 -7.87 4.23 15.23
C ASN A 158 -8.17 5.27 14.13
N ALA A 159 -7.92 4.87 12.88
CA ALA A 159 -8.13 5.68 11.69
C ALA A 159 -9.57 6.21 11.56
N LEU A 160 -10.57 5.37 11.84
CA LEU A 160 -11.98 5.76 11.76
C LEU A 160 -12.32 6.87 12.76
N ASP A 161 -11.86 6.75 14.01
CA ASP A 161 -12.10 7.75 15.05
C ASP A 161 -11.59 9.15 14.64
N ARG A 162 -10.45 9.18 13.93
CA ARG A 162 -9.86 10.41 13.41
C ARG A 162 -10.64 10.94 12.20
N LEU A 163 -10.97 10.05 11.26
CA LEU A 163 -11.66 10.40 10.00
C LEU A 163 -13.02 11.05 10.24
N LEU A 164 -13.79 10.56 11.23
CA LEU A 164 -15.12 11.12 11.58
C LEU A 164 -15.09 12.63 11.91
N LYS A 165 -13.94 13.14 12.38
CA LYS A 165 -13.76 14.55 12.79
C LYS A 165 -12.66 15.25 11.97
N HIS A 166 -12.30 14.72 10.81
CA HIS A 166 -11.13 15.17 10.08
C HIS A 166 -11.42 16.35 9.15
N GLU A 167 -10.92 17.53 9.48
CA GLU A 167 -11.14 18.77 8.71
C GLU A 167 -10.69 18.67 7.24
N THR A 168 -9.56 18.01 6.97
CA THR A 168 -9.08 17.84 5.58
C THR A 168 -10.02 16.97 4.76
N LEU A 169 -10.58 15.90 5.35
CA LEU A 169 -11.58 15.07 4.66
C LEU A 169 -12.80 15.92 4.32
N GLN A 170 -13.34 16.65 5.30
CA GLN A 170 -14.49 17.54 5.11
C GLN A 170 -14.23 18.59 4.03
N ARG A 171 -13.04 19.21 4.02
CA ARG A 171 -12.64 20.19 3.01
C ARG A 171 -12.57 19.58 1.61
N ILE A 172 -12.05 18.36 1.45
CA ILE A 172 -12.03 17.67 0.16
C ILE A 172 -13.47 17.34 -0.28
N SER A 173 -14.30 16.81 0.63
CA SER A 173 -15.70 16.49 0.35
C SER A 173 -16.50 17.72 -0.11
N VAL A 174 -16.29 18.89 0.51
CA VAL A 174 -16.98 20.14 0.14
C VAL A 174 -16.49 20.71 -1.20
N LYS A 175 -15.19 20.58 -1.50
CA LYS A 175 -14.66 20.97 -2.83
C LYS A 175 -15.23 20.10 -3.95
N GLY A 176 -15.67 18.89 -3.63
CA GLY A 176 -16.14 17.91 -4.58
C GLY A 176 -14.99 17.17 -5.26
N VAL A 177 -15.35 16.06 -5.88
CA VAL A 177 -14.47 15.27 -6.77
C VAL A 177 -15.08 15.30 -8.18
N PRO A 178 -14.29 15.06 -9.25
CA PRO A 178 -14.82 14.94 -10.60
C PRO A 178 -16.00 13.95 -10.67
N PRO A 179 -17.03 14.16 -11.52
CA PRO A 179 -18.23 13.32 -11.56
C PRO A 179 -17.97 11.85 -11.88
N ASP A 180 -16.90 11.57 -12.63
CA ASP A 180 -16.43 10.24 -12.99
C ASP A 180 -15.59 9.59 -11.89
N ARG A 181 -15.46 10.22 -10.72
CA ARG A 181 -14.70 9.74 -9.58
C ARG A 181 -15.52 9.76 -8.29
N ARG A 182 -15.12 8.92 -7.36
CA ARG A 182 -15.69 8.82 -6.02
C ARG A 182 -14.61 9.03 -4.98
N LEU A 183 -14.93 9.81 -3.95
CA LEU A 183 -14.07 9.98 -2.79
C LEU A 183 -14.07 8.68 -1.97
N THR A 184 -12.89 8.11 -1.76
CA THR A 184 -12.71 6.80 -1.15
C THR A 184 -11.67 6.85 -0.05
N LEU A 185 -11.87 6.03 0.98
CA LEU A 185 -10.98 5.90 2.12
C LEU A 185 -10.35 4.50 2.08
N LEU A 186 -9.02 4.48 2.11
CA LEU A 186 -8.23 3.28 2.32
C LEU A 186 -7.61 3.38 3.72
N MET A 187 -7.96 2.46 4.61
CA MET A 187 -7.41 2.38 5.96
C MET A 187 -6.52 1.16 6.04
N LEU A 188 -5.30 1.31 6.59
CA LEU A 188 -4.29 0.26 6.60
C LEU A 188 -3.97 -0.18 8.03
N GLU A 189 -3.90 -1.49 8.22
CA GLU A 189 -3.28 -2.14 9.37
C GLU A 189 -1.79 -2.32 9.07
N ILE A 190 -0.92 -1.81 9.94
CA ILE A 190 0.52 -2.03 9.85
C ILE A 190 0.88 -3.29 10.65
N GLU A 191 1.83 -4.08 10.14
CA GLU A 191 2.38 -5.22 10.88
C GLU A 191 2.85 -4.80 12.30
N PRO A 192 2.31 -5.42 13.37
CA PRO A 192 2.71 -5.14 14.74
C PRO A 192 4.11 -5.66 15.11
N GLY A 193 4.72 -6.53 14.31
CA GLY A 193 6.14 -6.88 14.41
C GLY A 193 7.05 -5.88 13.70
N ASN A 194 8.06 -5.34 14.37
CA ASN A 194 9.11 -4.58 13.69
C ASN A 194 9.95 -5.55 12.83
N ARG A 195 10.41 -5.09 11.67
CA ARG A 195 11.31 -5.86 10.80
C ARG A 195 12.58 -5.08 10.55
N MET A 196 13.70 -5.79 10.59
CA MET A 196 15.01 -5.25 10.26
C MET A 196 15.60 -6.06 9.11
N ILE A 197 16.10 -5.36 8.11
CA ILE A 197 16.90 -5.95 7.04
C ILE A 197 18.36 -5.64 7.35
N THR A 198 19.19 -6.67 7.41
CA THR A 198 20.62 -6.54 7.69
C THR A 198 21.42 -6.88 6.44
N PHE A 199 22.31 -5.98 6.07
CA PHE A 199 23.32 -6.23 5.07
C PHE A 199 24.67 -6.51 5.75
N MET A 200 25.34 -7.58 5.33
CA MET A 200 26.67 -7.97 5.81
C MET A 200 27.67 -7.94 4.66
N ASN A 201 28.72 -7.14 4.80
CA ASN A 201 29.72 -6.88 3.78
C ASN A 201 31.13 -7.31 4.25
N PRO A 202 31.64 -8.47 3.79
CA PRO A 202 32.99 -8.91 4.14
C PRO A 202 34.11 -8.08 3.48
N TRP A 203 33.79 -7.14 2.59
CA TRP A 203 34.74 -6.27 1.90
C TRP A 203 34.76 -4.82 2.43
N ALA A 204 34.04 -4.54 3.52
CA ALA A 204 34.00 -3.20 4.11
C ALA A 204 35.34 -2.79 4.74
N GLU A 205 35.54 -1.48 4.87
CA GLU A 205 36.73 -0.87 5.47
C GLU A 205 36.80 -1.16 6.98
N ASN A 206 35.69 -1.00 7.69
CA ASN A 206 35.57 -1.27 9.12
C ASN A 206 34.78 -2.55 9.38
N LYS A 207 35.43 -3.52 10.04
CA LYS A 207 34.86 -4.81 10.45
C LYS A 207 34.87 -5.02 11.96
N GLU A 208 35.41 -4.05 12.70
CA GLU A 208 35.60 -4.17 14.15
C GLU A 208 34.31 -3.77 14.90
N GLU A 209 33.49 -2.90 14.29
CA GLU A 209 32.26 -2.39 14.89
C GLU A 209 31.03 -3.28 14.65
N GLY A 210 31.12 -4.32 13.81
CA GLY A 210 29.97 -5.12 13.38
C GLY A 210 29.12 -5.67 14.54
N SER A 211 29.75 -6.17 15.61
CA SER A 211 29.05 -6.68 16.80
C SER A 211 28.23 -5.60 17.52
N ALA A 212 28.80 -4.40 17.70
CA ALA A 212 28.11 -3.27 18.32
C ALA A 212 26.93 -2.79 17.47
N ARG A 213 27.11 -2.73 16.13
CA ARG A 213 26.06 -2.37 15.18
C ARG A 213 24.90 -3.36 15.21
N ILE A 214 25.18 -4.66 15.24
CA ILE A 214 24.15 -5.71 15.39
C ILE A 214 23.36 -5.51 16.69
N SER A 215 24.04 -5.26 17.80
CA SER A 215 23.39 -5.01 19.09
C SER A 215 22.47 -3.78 19.04
N ALA A 216 22.93 -2.67 18.45
CA ALA A 216 22.12 -1.46 18.26
C ALA A 216 20.91 -1.72 17.35
N GLY A 217 21.11 -2.48 16.28
CA GLY A 217 20.04 -2.96 15.38
C GLY A 217 18.94 -3.73 16.11
N LEU A 218 19.34 -4.70 16.95
CA LEU A 218 18.40 -5.49 17.74
C LEU A 218 17.68 -4.65 18.80
N ASP A 219 18.39 -3.73 19.46
CA ASP A 219 17.81 -2.83 20.45
C ASP A 219 16.72 -1.94 19.81
N LYS A 220 16.98 -1.42 18.61
CA LYS A 220 15.96 -0.71 17.81
C LYS A 220 14.79 -1.60 17.44
N LEU A 221 15.07 -2.80 16.93
CA LEU A 221 14.06 -3.75 16.48
C LEU A 221 13.06 -4.06 17.59
N PHE A 222 13.54 -4.33 18.81
CA PHE A 222 12.69 -4.66 19.96
C PHE A 222 12.19 -3.42 20.72
N GLY A 223 12.84 -2.27 20.57
CA GLY A 223 12.50 -1.01 21.25
C GLY A 223 11.59 -0.07 20.47
N THR A 224 11.41 -0.26 19.16
CA THR A 224 10.54 0.60 18.34
C THR A 224 9.08 0.41 18.74
N SER A 225 8.48 1.48 19.26
CA SER A 225 7.08 1.48 19.69
C SER A 225 6.10 1.53 18.52
N ASP A 226 4.86 1.11 18.74
CA ASP A 226 3.79 1.21 17.74
C ASP A 226 3.58 2.66 17.28
N ALA A 227 3.56 3.61 18.21
CA ALA A 227 3.35 5.02 17.90
C ALA A 227 4.47 5.57 16.99
N GLU A 228 5.71 5.18 17.27
CA GLU A 228 6.85 5.54 16.45
C GLU A 228 6.73 4.93 15.05
N ARG A 229 6.44 3.62 14.96
CA ARG A 229 6.26 2.93 13.69
C ARG A 229 5.16 3.54 12.83
N VAL A 230 3.99 3.83 13.41
CA VAL A 230 2.87 4.45 12.67
C VAL A 230 3.31 5.83 12.15
N THR A 231 4.04 6.61 12.95
CA THR A 231 4.52 7.93 12.52
C THR A 231 5.59 7.84 11.42
N LEU A 232 6.53 6.90 11.54
CA LEU A 232 7.55 6.66 10.52
C LEU A 232 6.94 6.19 9.20
N TYR A 233 5.94 5.31 9.27
CA TYR A 233 5.22 4.82 8.10
C TYR A 233 4.40 5.92 7.43
N GLU A 234 3.67 6.74 8.20
CA GLU A 234 2.97 7.93 7.70
C GLU A 234 3.94 8.88 6.96
N ALA A 235 5.03 9.28 7.62
CA ALA A 235 6.00 10.21 7.05
C ALA A 235 6.64 9.67 5.76
N SER A 236 6.96 8.36 5.74
CA SER A 236 7.51 7.67 4.57
C SER A 236 6.55 7.69 3.39
N LEU A 237 5.27 7.37 3.62
CA LEU A 237 4.27 7.35 2.56
C LEU A 237 3.95 8.76 2.06
N ILE A 238 3.89 9.77 2.94
CA ILE A 238 3.69 11.17 2.53
C ILE A 238 4.85 11.63 1.63
N ARG A 239 6.09 11.33 2.01
CA ARG A 239 7.26 11.69 1.19
C ARG A 239 7.24 10.98 -0.16
N TYR A 240 6.83 9.72 -0.19
CA TYR A 240 6.80 8.91 -1.39
C TYR A 240 5.72 9.36 -2.37
N PHE A 241 4.45 9.44 -1.94
CA PHE A 241 3.32 9.82 -2.80
C PHE A 241 3.20 11.33 -3.02
N GLN A 242 3.83 12.15 -2.19
CA GLN A 242 3.72 13.62 -2.25
C GLN A 242 2.28 14.15 -2.42
N PRO A 243 1.27 13.66 -1.64
CA PRO A 243 -0.11 14.04 -1.83
C PRO A 243 -0.35 15.56 -1.79
N PRO A 244 -1.30 16.09 -2.57
CA PRO A 244 -1.53 17.54 -2.69
C PRO A 244 -2.00 18.20 -1.39
N PHE A 245 -2.66 17.46 -0.49
CA PHE A 245 -3.19 18.02 0.76
C PHE A 245 -2.28 17.83 1.98
N ASN A 246 -1.17 17.08 1.86
CA ASN A 246 -0.14 17.02 2.91
C ASN A 246 0.87 18.15 2.73
N LYS A 247 1.35 18.70 3.86
CA LYS A 247 2.38 19.75 3.89
C LYS A 247 3.61 19.29 4.65
N GLU A 248 3.41 18.71 5.83
CA GLU A 248 4.48 18.13 6.65
C GLU A 248 5.05 16.87 5.99
N PHE A 249 6.34 16.58 6.23
CA PHE A 249 7.11 15.44 5.69
C PHE A 249 7.31 15.39 4.17
N LYS A 250 6.45 16.06 3.39
CA LYS A 250 6.44 16.02 1.92
C LYS A 250 7.80 16.30 1.28
N GLU A 251 8.50 17.33 1.74
CA GLU A 251 9.85 17.70 1.26
C GLU A 251 10.95 17.58 2.33
N SER A 252 10.56 17.44 3.60
CA SER A 252 11.50 17.49 4.72
C SER A 252 11.95 16.11 5.21
N PHE A 253 11.35 15.03 4.70
CA PHE A 253 11.67 13.67 5.12
C PHE A 253 12.56 12.95 4.09
N PRO A 254 13.55 12.16 4.52
CA PRO A 254 14.09 12.08 5.88
C PRO A 254 14.95 13.32 6.23
N SER A 255 15.12 13.61 7.52
CA SER A 255 16.03 14.66 8.00
C SER A 255 16.49 14.37 9.42
N THR A 256 17.77 14.64 9.71
CA THR A 256 18.39 14.50 11.03
C THR A 256 17.76 15.39 12.11
N ASN A 257 17.07 16.46 11.72
CA ASN A 257 16.40 17.36 12.66
C ASN A 257 15.00 16.87 13.06
N LEU A 258 14.49 15.81 12.42
CA LEU A 258 13.16 15.28 12.72
C LEU A 258 13.22 14.34 13.94
N LYS A 259 12.53 14.73 15.00
CA LYS A 259 12.44 13.93 16.24
C LYS A 259 11.97 12.49 16.01
N VAL A 260 11.11 12.26 15.01
CA VAL A 260 10.63 10.90 14.67
C VAL A 260 11.76 9.98 14.21
N LEU A 261 12.86 10.51 13.64
CA LEU A 261 14.01 9.73 13.20
C LEU A 261 15.13 9.66 14.23
N ALA A 262 15.02 10.37 15.36
CA ALA A 262 16.10 10.49 16.34
C ALA A 262 16.62 9.12 16.79
N ASP A 263 15.72 8.20 17.17
CA ASP A 263 16.12 6.86 17.60
C ASP A 263 16.67 6.01 16.44
N CYS A 264 16.25 6.25 15.19
CA CYS A 264 16.87 5.60 14.03
C CYS A 264 18.33 6.05 13.85
N TYR A 265 18.61 7.35 14.05
CA TYR A 265 19.96 7.91 14.00
C TYR A 265 20.82 7.46 15.19
N ASP A 266 20.26 7.44 16.40
CA ASP A 266 20.97 7.01 17.60
C ASP A 266 21.38 5.53 17.53
N LYS A 267 20.58 4.69 16.86
CA LYS A 267 20.86 3.25 16.62
C LYS A 267 21.58 3.01 15.29
N ASP A 268 21.98 4.07 14.62
CA ASP A 268 22.76 4.10 13.39
C ASP A 268 22.18 3.27 12.22
N PHE A 269 20.85 3.34 12.05
CA PHE A 269 20.16 2.73 10.92
C PHE A 269 20.47 3.50 9.63
N SER A 270 20.74 2.76 8.57
CA SER A 270 21.12 3.34 7.29
C SER A 270 19.96 3.63 6.36
N ALA A 271 18.83 2.96 6.53
CA ALA A 271 17.65 3.21 5.73
C ALA A 271 16.33 2.92 6.45
N LEU A 272 15.27 3.50 5.90
CA LEU A 272 13.88 3.25 6.25
C LEU A 272 13.11 2.77 5.02
N ILE A 273 12.30 1.73 5.18
CA ILE A 273 11.51 1.13 4.12
C ILE A 273 10.07 0.98 4.60
N SER A 274 9.13 1.51 3.82
CA SER A 274 7.70 1.36 4.03
C SER A 274 7.04 0.74 2.81
N GLU A 275 6.29 -0.33 3.00
CA GLU A 275 5.69 -1.11 1.91
C GLU A 275 4.16 -1.14 2.00
N ILE A 276 3.51 -0.98 0.85
CA ILE A 276 2.12 -1.38 0.60
C ILE A 276 2.20 -2.50 -0.44
N CYS A 277 2.17 -3.73 0.05
CA CYS A 277 2.32 -4.94 -0.76
C CYS A 277 1.21 -5.94 -0.45
N ILE A 278 -0.04 -5.52 -0.66
CA ILE A 278 -1.23 -6.34 -0.39
C ILE A 278 -1.77 -6.83 -1.74
N ASP A 279 -1.74 -8.15 -1.94
CA ASP A 279 -2.12 -8.79 -3.20
C ASP A 279 -3.61 -8.60 -3.51
N GLU A 280 -4.44 -8.50 -2.46
CA GLU A 280 -5.90 -8.41 -2.58
C GLU A 280 -6.41 -7.00 -2.91
N LEU A 281 -5.55 -5.98 -2.96
CA LEU A 281 -5.98 -4.62 -3.30
C LEU A 281 -6.59 -4.60 -4.71
N PRO A 282 -7.85 -4.17 -4.89
CA PRO A 282 -8.52 -4.27 -6.18
C PRO A 282 -8.22 -3.08 -7.11
N PHE A 283 -7.08 -2.40 -6.93
CA PHE A 283 -6.69 -1.19 -7.65
C PHE A 283 -5.19 -0.92 -7.56
N LYS A 284 -4.68 -0.14 -8.52
CA LYS A 284 -3.34 0.46 -8.44
C LYS A 284 -3.38 1.82 -7.75
N MET A 285 -2.44 2.10 -6.85
CA MET A 285 -2.33 3.43 -6.25
C MET A 285 -1.42 4.33 -7.10
N THR A 286 -1.70 5.63 -7.11
CA THR A 286 -0.93 6.62 -7.86
C THR A 286 -1.03 8.01 -7.26
N SER A 287 -0.14 8.91 -7.68
CA SER A 287 -0.11 10.34 -7.36
C SER A 287 0.69 11.07 -8.44
N ASP A 288 0.72 12.41 -8.41
CA ASP A 288 1.56 13.19 -9.33
C ASP A 288 3.06 12.80 -9.29
N ALA A 289 3.55 12.34 -8.13
CA ALA A 289 4.95 11.94 -7.94
C ALA A 289 5.20 10.44 -8.20
N VAL A 290 4.17 9.61 -8.22
CA VAL A 290 4.29 8.14 -8.24
C VAL A 290 3.38 7.54 -9.30
N GLN A 291 3.99 6.85 -10.26
CA GLN A 291 3.29 6.13 -11.33
C GLN A 291 2.36 5.04 -10.75
N PRO A 292 1.26 4.70 -11.46
CA PRO A 292 0.35 3.65 -11.03
C PRO A 292 1.07 2.32 -10.79
N SER A 293 0.89 1.74 -9.60
CA SER A 293 1.41 0.42 -9.26
C SER A 293 0.47 -0.29 -8.29
N GLN A 294 0.50 -1.62 -8.34
CA GLN A 294 -0.14 -2.48 -7.34
C GLN A 294 0.67 -2.49 -6.04
N TYR A 295 1.99 -2.47 -6.19
CA TYR A 295 2.96 -2.60 -5.10
C TYR A 295 3.75 -1.31 -4.96
N HIS A 296 3.86 -0.80 -3.74
CA HIS A 296 4.62 0.40 -3.44
C HIS A 296 5.65 0.14 -2.35
N THR A 297 6.90 0.51 -2.64
CA THR A 297 8.01 0.45 -1.70
C THR A 297 8.64 1.83 -1.60
N ALA A 298 8.29 2.55 -0.54
CA ALA A 298 8.91 3.81 -0.17
C ALA A 298 10.21 3.51 0.57
N LYS A 299 11.33 4.02 0.06
CA LYS A 299 12.67 3.62 0.51
C LYS A 299 13.56 4.86 0.60
N PHE A 300 14.10 5.09 1.79
CA PHE A 300 14.83 6.31 2.12
C PHE A 300 16.14 5.98 2.81
N ASP A 301 17.24 6.46 2.24
CA ASP A 301 18.54 6.46 2.91
C ASP A 301 18.54 7.52 4.02
N LEU A 302 19.00 7.16 5.22
CA LEU A 302 19.06 8.08 6.36
C LEU A 302 20.37 8.88 6.39
N HIS A 303 21.39 8.43 5.67
CA HIS A 303 22.68 9.10 5.54
C HIS A 303 22.96 9.49 4.09
N GLU A 304 23.50 10.70 3.91
CA GLU A 304 23.91 11.20 2.59
C GLU A 304 25.28 10.66 2.14
N ASP A 305 26.06 10.09 3.06
CA ASP A 305 27.37 9.50 2.78
C ASP A 305 27.26 8.28 1.87
N GLU A 306 27.79 8.37 0.65
CA GLU A 306 27.79 7.29 -0.34
C GLU A 306 28.47 6.01 0.18
N ALA A 307 29.42 6.13 1.12
CA ALA A 307 30.08 4.98 1.74
C ALA A 307 29.14 4.18 2.67
N ARG A 308 28.02 4.78 3.07
CA ARG A 308 26.97 4.18 3.91
C ARG A 308 25.75 3.71 3.11
N GLN A 309 25.65 4.09 1.84
CA GLN A 309 24.55 3.65 0.97
C GLN A 309 24.75 2.18 0.57
N VAL A 310 24.07 1.27 1.26
CA VAL A 310 24.19 -0.19 1.09
C VAL A 310 23.05 -0.79 0.26
N PHE A 311 22.75 -0.21 -0.91
CA PHE A 311 21.72 -0.69 -1.87
C PHE A 311 20.26 -0.24 -1.57
N PHE A 312 20.12 0.63 -0.55
CA PHE A 312 19.07 1.61 -0.23
C PHE A 312 18.49 2.49 -1.34
N GLY A 313 19.24 2.70 -2.41
CA GLY A 313 18.84 3.67 -3.41
C GLY A 313 19.52 3.35 -4.72
N LYS A 314 18.73 3.02 -5.73
CA LYS A 314 19.07 3.54 -7.05
C LYS A 314 18.20 4.76 -7.23
N LYS A 315 18.83 5.93 -7.40
CA LYS A 315 18.22 6.95 -8.24
C LYS A 315 18.08 6.31 -9.63
N THR A 316 16.87 5.91 -9.99
CA THR A 316 16.49 5.77 -11.39
C THR A 316 16.28 7.15 -11.97
#